data_AF-A0A1I7RJQ7-F1
#
_entry.id   AF-A0A1I7RJQ7-F1
#
_cell.length_a   1.000
_cell.length_b   1.000
_cell.length_c   1.000
_cell.angle_alpha   90.00
_cell.angle_beta   90.00
_cell.angle_gamma   90.00
#
_symmetry.space_group_name_H-M   'P 1'
#
loop_
_entity.id
_entity.type
_entity.pdbx_description
1 polymer ?
#
loop_
_entity_poly.entity_id
_entity_poly.type
_entity_poly.pdbx_seq_one_letter_code
_entity_poly.pdbx_strand_id
1 'polypeptide(L)'
;MEISTIVHWNYLIALLLGFATLPLLILLIVTQTTLTFKPYSKMLLPCAVADLLFMTVDAIGQIKARLEDGVFLCALEGPGRNLSRSNQILLTVLSVAGFCFVQSSIPVQAYFRFHALKRGSTLSILQTTGLFSLSIVGIVPLTVLMYTAFNTSELLRPEFDYSSLWYKNDTPTVLLVADIRSPYQKLYFLYCAIFITSVYLIAFYYGTQTLATLHDKSRVVSTKTKRIQSQLSMYLFCQGLIPLLTAVGPTLGLVLGQFFNLNLGSLAALCVLCYSWIPFLNGLLTIVVIAPYRNAVCRWIKKPKSRTHSLTTSSSGNGTRSSFSRY
;
A
#
# COMPACT_ATOMS: atom_id res chain seq x y z
N MET A 1 -9.85 28.05 6.53
CA MET A 1 -8.56 27.36 6.29
C MET A 1 -8.52 27.03 4.82
N GLU A 2 -7.53 27.53 4.08
CA GLU A 2 -7.41 27.26 2.65
C GLU A 2 -7.16 25.76 2.43
N ILE A 3 -7.82 25.17 1.43
CA ILE A 3 -7.67 23.74 1.08
C ILE A 3 -6.20 23.38 0.80
N SER A 4 -5.42 24.34 0.29
CA SER A 4 -3.98 24.20 0.07
C SER A 4 -3.22 23.88 1.37
N THR A 5 -3.56 24.56 2.46
CA THR A 5 -2.96 24.31 3.78
C THR A 5 -3.27 22.90 4.28
N ILE A 6 -4.50 22.42 4.08
CA ILE A 6 -4.90 21.05 4.44
C ILE A 6 -4.09 20.02 3.66
N VAL A 7 -4.01 20.21 2.33
CA VAL A 7 -3.25 19.35 1.42
C VAL A 7 -1.79 19.28 1.87
N HIS A 8 -1.16 20.44 2.12
CA HIS A 8 0.23 20.51 2.53
C HIS A 8 0.51 19.76 3.85
N TRP A 9 -0.27 20.04 4.90
CA TRP A 9 -0.09 19.36 6.19
C TRP A 9 -0.39 17.86 6.12
N ASN A 10 -1.40 17.45 5.35
CA ASN A 10 -1.70 16.04 5.12
C ASN A 10 -0.50 15.32 4.49
N TYR A 11 0.03 15.87 3.39
CA TYR A 11 1.20 15.30 2.73
C TYR A 11 2.41 15.28 3.66
N LEU A 12 2.69 16.37 4.38
CA LEU A 12 3.80 16.40 5.31
C LEU A 12 3.72 15.27 6.36
N ILE A 13 2.56 15.11 6.99
CA ILE A 13 2.35 14.08 8.03
C ILE A 13 2.43 12.68 7.43
N ALA A 14 1.69 12.41 6.34
CA ALA A 14 1.69 11.12 5.68
C ALA A 14 3.09 10.74 5.19
N LEU A 15 3.84 11.71 4.65
CA LEU A 15 5.20 11.51 4.17
C LEU A 15 6.18 11.21 5.30
N LEU A 16 6.15 11.97 6.39
CA LEU A 16 6.99 11.70 7.56
C LEU A 16 6.72 10.32 8.15
N LEU A 17 5.45 9.96 8.32
CA LEU A 17 5.07 8.67 8.89
C LEU A 17 5.43 7.50 7.97
N GLY A 18 5.18 7.60 6.66
CA GLY A 18 5.50 6.53 5.73
C GLY A 18 7.01 6.37 5.48
N PHE A 19 7.77 7.46 5.35
CA PHE A 19 9.24 7.40 5.20
C PHE A 19 9.95 6.97 6.49
N ALA A 20 9.31 7.09 7.65
CA ALA A 20 9.80 6.44 8.88
C ALA A 20 9.44 4.95 8.89
N THR A 21 8.20 4.61 8.54
CA THR A 21 7.64 3.25 8.74
C THR A 21 8.11 2.24 7.70
N LEU A 22 8.19 2.62 6.42
CA LEU A 22 8.55 1.70 5.34
C LEU A 22 10.02 1.26 5.36
N PRO A 23 11.02 2.17 5.52
CA PRO A 23 12.40 1.74 5.69
C PRO A 23 12.61 0.90 6.95
N LEU A 24 11.92 1.23 8.05
CA LEU A 24 11.90 0.40 9.25
C LEU A 24 11.35 -1.01 8.95
N LEU A 25 10.23 -1.11 8.22
CA LEU A 25 9.68 -2.39 7.80
C LEU A 25 10.67 -3.17 6.93
N ILE A 26 11.29 -2.54 5.94
CA ILE A 26 12.30 -3.18 5.08
C ILE A 26 13.48 -3.70 5.93
N LEU A 27 13.98 -2.89 6.86
CA LEU A 27 15.04 -3.29 7.79
C LEU A 27 14.62 -4.50 8.64
N LEU A 28 13.38 -4.52 9.14
CA LEU A 28 12.84 -5.64 9.91
C LEU A 28 12.67 -6.90 9.05
N ILE A 29 12.24 -6.77 7.80
CA ILE A 29 12.14 -7.88 6.85
C ILE A 29 13.52 -8.49 6.59
N VAL A 30 14.55 -7.67 6.40
CA VAL A 30 15.91 -8.14 6.13
C VAL A 30 16.57 -8.75 7.38
N THR A 31 16.41 -8.12 8.55
CA THR A 31 17.19 -8.48 9.75
C THR A 31 16.47 -9.37 10.76
N GLN A 32 15.14 -9.30 10.87
CA GLN A 32 14.37 -9.96 11.94
C GLN A 32 13.49 -11.11 11.44
N THR A 33 13.55 -11.43 10.14
CA THR A 33 12.77 -12.55 9.61
C THR A 33 13.36 -13.88 10.08
N THR A 34 12.68 -14.51 11.04
CA THR A 34 13.04 -15.83 11.57
C THR A 34 13.03 -16.92 10.49
N LEU A 35 13.76 -18.02 10.69
CA LEU A 35 13.82 -19.16 9.74
C LEU A 35 12.43 -19.66 9.30
N THR A 36 11.45 -19.69 10.21
CA THR A 36 10.08 -20.12 9.91
C THR A 36 9.32 -19.12 9.01
N PHE A 37 9.67 -17.83 9.06
CA PHE A 37 9.04 -16.77 8.26
C PHE A 37 9.86 -16.35 7.04
N LYS A 38 11.13 -16.79 6.92
CA LYS A 38 12.04 -16.48 5.81
C LYS A 38 11.45 -16.71 4.42
N PRO A 39 10.58 -17.71 4.20
CA PRO A 39 9.92 -17.84 2.92
C PRO A 39 8.95 -16.69 2.57
N TYR A 40 8.29 -16.08 3.56
CA TYR A 40 7.34 -14.98 3.37
C TYR A 40 8.01 -13.62 3.13
N SER A 41 9.29 -13.44 3.48
CA SER A 41 10.00 -12.19 3.15
C SER A 41 10.12 -11.96 1.64
N LYS A 42 10.14 -13.04 0.84
CA LYS A 42 10.13 -12.97 -0.63
C LYS A 42 8.87 -12.31 -1.19
N MET A 43 7.78 -12.34 -0.45
CA MET A 43 6.51 -11.71 -0.80
C MET A 43 6.40 -10.31 -0.18
N LEU A 44 6.78 -10.17 1.10
CA LEU A 44 6.66 -8.90 1.82
C LEU A 44 7.62 -7.82 1.31
N LEU A 45 8.85 -8.21 0.90
CA LEU A 45 9.85 -7.25 0.45
C LEU A 45 9.42 -6.52 -0.85
N PRO A 46 8.99 -7.20 -1.92
CA PRO A 46 8.45 -6.51 -3.10
C PRO A 46 7.27 -5.59 -2.79
N CYS A 47 6.38 -5.96 -1.86
CA CYS A 47 5.25 -5.12 -1.46
C CYS A 47 5.74 -3.83 -0.77
N ALA A 48 6.65 -3.95 0.20
CA ALA A 48 7.21 -2.79 0.90
C ALA A 48 8.00 -1.86 -0.04
N VAL A 49 8.70 -2.42 -1.02
CA VAL A 49 9.37 -1.65 -2.08
C VAL A 49 8.36 -0.96 -2.99
N ALA A 50 7.28 -1.64 -3.37
CA ALA A 50 6.20 -1.06 -4.17
C ALA A 50 5.53 0.13 -3.45
N ASP A 51 5.21 -0.03 -2.16
CA ASP A 51 4.67 1.03 -1.31
C ASP A 51 5.63 2.23 -1.24
N LEU A 52 6.94 1.99 -1.07
CA LEU A 52 7.95 3.05 -1.01
C LEU A 52 8.10 3.79 -2.35
N LEU A 53 8.07 3.06 -3.47
CA LEU A 53 8.12 3.65 -4.81
C LEU A 53 6.88 4.52 -5.07
N PHE A 54 5.68 4.00 -4.80
CA PHE A 54 4.45 4.77 -4.92
C PHE A 54 4.49 6.03 -4.05
N MET A 55 4.89 5.90 -2.79
CA MET A 55 5.02 7.01 -1.87
C MET A 55 6.02 8.08 -2.34
N THR A 56 7.12 7.66 -2.98
CA THR A 56 8.12 8.58 -3.52
C THR A 56 7.56 9.37 -4.70
N VAL A 57 6.84 8.71 -5.60
CA VAL A 57 6.18 9.36 -6.74
C VAL A 57 5.09 10.33 -6.24
N ASP A 58 4.28 9.91 -5.27
CA ASP A 58 3.25 10.74 -4.64
C ASP A 58 3.84 11.96 -3.91
N ALA A 59 5.01 11.79 -3.25
CA ALA A 59 5.73 12.90 -2.62
C ALA A 59 6.20 13.97 -3.60
N ILE A 60 6.58 13.57 -4.82
CA ILE A 60 6.99 14.47 -5.90
C ILE A 60 5.76 15.19 -6.49
N GLY A 61 4.64 14.47 -6.64
CA GLY A 61 3.42 15.00 -7.23
C GLY A 61 2.62 15.92 -6.31
N GLN A 62 2.32 15.47 -5.09
CA GLN A 62 1.36 16.09 -4.15
C GLN A 62 0.11 16.59 -4.86
N ILE A 63 -0.70 15.65 -5.35
CA ILE A 63 -1.85 15.94 -6.22
C ILE A 63 -2.93 16.65 -5.41
N LYS A 64 -3.29 17.85 -5.86
CA LYS A 64 -4.48 18.58 -5.42
C LYS A 64 -5.55 18.42 -6.48
N ALA A 65 -6.77 18.12 -6.04
CA ALA A 65 -7.88 17.85 -6.95
C ALA A 65 -9.10 18.71 -6.66
N ARG A 66 -9.94 18.86 -7.68
CA ARG A 66 -11.29 19.43 -7.59
C ARG A 66 -12.19 18.71 -8.60
N LEU A 67 -13.45 18.54 -8.25
CA LEU A 67 -14.45 17.96 -9.15
C LEU A 67 -15.67 18.88 -9.25
N GLU A 68 -15.94 19.36 -10.45
CA GLU A 68 -17.02 20.31 -10.75
C GLU A 68 -17.56 20.02 -12.17
N ASP A 69 -18.87 20.00 -12.37
CA ASP A 69 -19.51 19.82 -13.70
C ASP A 69 -18.99 18.59 -14.49
N GLY A 70 -18.76 17.48 -13.80
CA GLY A 70 -18.24 16.25 -14.41
C GLY A 70 -16.78 16.35 -14.91
N VAL A 71 -16.07 17.41 -14.51
CA VAL A 71 -14.66 17.63 -14.81
C VAL A 71 -13.83 17.39 -13.57
N PHE A 72 -12.98 16.37 -13.62
CA PHE A 72 -11.94 16.17 -12.63
C PHE A 72 -10.72 17.02 -13.01
N LEU A 73 -10.41 17.98 -12.14
CA LEU A 73 -9.31 18.90 -12.27
C LEU A 73 -8.24 18.49 -11.28
N CYS A 74 -6.99 18.45 -11.71
CA CYS A 74 -5.87 18.27 -10.79
C CYS A 74 -4.67 19.15 -11.12
N ALA A 75 -3.96 19.54 -10.08
CA ALA A 75 -2.71 20.27 -10.15
C ALA A 75 -1.70 19.65 -9.16
N LEU A 76 -0.42 19.77 -9.47
CA LEU A 76 0.66 19.28 -8.62
C LEU A 76 1.10 20.41 -7.68
N GLU A 77 1.20 20.12 -6.38
CA GLU A 77 1.69 21.09 -5.37
C GLU A 77 3.15 20.80 -4.96
N GLY A 78 3.65 19.60 -5.28
CA GLY A 78 4.98 19.15 -4.91
C GLY A 78 6.08 19.65 -5.86
N PRO A 79 7.32 19.14 -5.73
CA PRO A 79 8.42 19.44 -6.64
C PRO A 79 8.07 19.25 -8.13
N GLY A 80 7.17 18.31 -8.44
CA GLY A 80 6.68 18.04 -9.79
C GLY A 80 5.93 19.19 -10.46
N ARG A 81 5.48 20.21 -9.71
CA ARG A 81 4.77 21.38 -10.25
C ARG A 81 5.59 22.21 -11.24
N ASN A 82 6.91 22.14 -11.14
CA ASN A 82 7.84 22.89 -11.99
C ASN A 82 8.15 22.16 -13.31
N LEU A 83 7.60 20.97 -13.52
CA LEU A 83 7.79 20.20 -14.75
C LEU A 83 6.90 20.75 -15.88
N SER A 84 7.25 20.43 -17.13
CA SER A 84 6.39 20.71 -18.28
C SER A 84 5.06 19.94 -18.18
N ARG A 85 4.00 20.43 -18.83
CA ARG A 85 2.65 19.79 -18.82
C ARG A 85 2.72 18.29 -19.10
N SER A 86 3.43 17.87 -20.15
CA SER A 86 3.57 16.45 -20.50
C SER A 86 4.21 15.62 -19.38
N ASN A 87 5.20 16.18 -18.68
CA ASN A 87 5.87 15.52 -17.56
C ASN A 87 5.01 15.51 -16.30
N GLN A 88 4.16 16.52 -16.07
CA GLN A 88 3.18 16.52 -14.98
C GLN A 88 2.08 15.47 -15.21
N ILE A 89 1.61 15.30 -16.45
CA ILE A 89 0.70 14.20 -16.81
C ILE A 89 1.38 12.86 -16.56
N LEU A 90 2.61 12.68 -17.05
CA LEU A 90 3.36 11.44 -16.84
C LEU A 90 3.52 11.13 -15.35
N LEU A 91 3.88 12.12 -14.53
CA LEU A 91 4.01 11.96 -13.09
C LEU A 91 2.69 11.57 -12.41
N THR A 92 1.58 12.19 -12.82
CA THR A 92 0.23 11.87 -12.33
C THR A 92 -0.17 10.43 -12.71
N VAL A 93 0.08 10.03 -13.95
CA VAL A 93 -0.17 8.66 -14.45
C VAL A 93 0.70 7.65 -13.69
N LEU A 94 1.98 7.96 -13.44
CA LEU A 94 2.88 7.10 -12.67
C LEU A 94 2.42 6.96 -11.21
N SER A 95 1.91 8.03 -10.59
CA SER A 95 1.34 7.95 -9.24
C SER A 95 0.17 6.97 -9.19
N VAL A 96 -0.78 7.09 -10.13
CA VAL A 96 -1.93 6.18 -10.20
C VAL A 96 -1.54 4.76 -10.60
N ALA A 97 -0.54 4.58 -11.46
CA ALA A 97 0.03 3.28 -11.78
C ALA A 97 0.63 2.61 -10.53
N GLY A 98 1.40 3.36 -9.74
CA GLY A 98 1.98 2.91 -8.47
C GLY A 98 0.89 2.50 -7.48
N PHE A 99 -0.16 3.30 -7.36
CA PHE A 99 -1.33 2.96 -6.55
C PHE A 99 -1.97 1.64 -7.02
N CYS A 100 -2.24 1.47 -8.33
CA CYS A 100 -2.80 0.24 -8.87
C CYS A 100 -1.87 -0.98 -8.66
N PHE A 101 -0.55 -0.76 -8.67
CA PHE A 101 0.42 -1.80 -8.38
C PHE A 101 0.37 -2.26 -6.92
N VAL A 102 0.24 -1.33 -5.98
CA VAL A 102 0.01 -1.65 -4.56
C VAL A 102 -1.28 -2.47 -4.39
N GLN A 103 -2.38 -2.08 -5.03
CA GLN A 103 -3.66 -2.82 -4.96
C GLN A 103 -3.56 -4.22 -5.56
N SER A 104 -2.95 -4.35 -6.75
CA SER A 104 -2.77 -5.63 -7.43
C SER A 104 -1.77 -6.57 -6.74
N SER A 105 -1.01 -6.08 -5.75
CA SER A 105 -0.18 -6.94 -4.89
C SER A 105 -1.00 -7.80 -3.92
N ILE A 106 -2.24 -7.38 -3.57
CA ILE A 106 -3.11 -8.09 -2.63
C ILE A 106 -3.44 -9.52 -3.10
N PRO A 107 -3.96 -9.75 -4.33
CA PRO A 107 -4.21 -11.10 -4.81
C PRO A 107 -2.94 -11.93 -4.94
N VAL A 108 -1.79 -11.32 -5.27
CA VAL A 108 -0.49 -12.02 -5.28
C VAL A 108 -0.16 -12.55 -3.88
N GLN A 109 -0.36 -11.73 -2.85
CA GLN A 109 -0.14 -12.13 -1.45
C GLN A 109 -1.13 -13.21 -1.00
N ALA A 110 -2.40 -13.11 -1.40
CA ALA A 110 -3.41 -14.11 -1.09
C ALA A 110 -3.07 -15.46 -1.74
N TYR A 111 -2.70 -15.46 -3.02
CA TYR A 111 -2.28 -16.66 -3.75
C TYR A 111 -1.01 -17.28 -3.17
N PHE A 112 0.01 -16.47 -2.86
CA PHE A 112 1.26 -16.95 -2.27
C PHE A 112 1.00 -17.74 -0.97
N ARG A 113 0.11 -17.24 -0.11
CA ARG A 113 -0.28 -17.89 1.15
C ARG A 113 -1.05 -19.17 0.91
N PHE A 114 -2.04 -19.13 0.01
CA PHE A 114 -2.80 -20.31 -0.38
C PHE A 114 -1.87 -21.43 -0.88
N HIS A 115 -0.93 -21.09 -1.77
CA HIS A 115 0.06 -22.02 -2.29
C HIS A 115 0.93 -22.61 -1.16
N ALA A 116 1.46 -21.76 -0.29
CA ALA A 116 2.29 -22.18 0.84
C ALA A 116 1.57 -23.18 1.76
N LEU A 117 0.29 -22.95 2.04
CA LEU A 117 -0.52 -23.83 2.89
C LEU A 117 -0.93 -25.13 2.19
N LYS A 118 -1.23 -25.07 0.89
CA LYS A 118 -1.66 -26.24 0.11
C LYS A 118 -0.50 -27.21 -0.12
N ARG A 119 0.65 -26.70 -0.58
CA ARG A 119 1.82 -27.50 -1.00
C ARG A 119 2.85 -27.73 0.11
N GLY A 120 2.76 -27.01 1.23
CA GLY A 120 3.77 -27.06 2.29
C GLY A 120 5.09 -26.38 1.92
N SER A 121 5.17 -25.74 0.74
CA SER A 121 6.32 -24.99 0.24
C SER A 121 5.87 -23.66 -0.37
N THR A 122 6.70 -22.63 -0.21
CA THR A 122 6.42 -21.32 -0.81
C THR A 122 6.82 -21.26 -2.27
N LEU A 123 6.25 -20.31 -3.00
CA LEU A 123 6.65 -20.01 -4.36
C LEU A 123 8.15 -19.69 -4.45
N SER A 124 8.75 -20.04 -5.60
CA SER A 124 10.11 -19.62 -5.92
C SER A 124 10.16 -18.10 -6.15
N ILE A 125 11.37 -17.54 -6.13
CA ILE A 125 11.56 -16.11 -6.44
C ILE A 125 11.05 -15.82 -7.85
N LEU A 126 11.39 -16.66 -8.83
CA LEU A 126 10.94 -16.50 -10.21
C LEU A 126 9.42 -16.53 -10.35
N GLN A 127 8.73 -17.46 -9.67
CA GLN A 127 7.27 -17.52 -9.66
C GLN A 127 6.65 -16.28 -9.02
N THR A 128 7.22 -15.81 -7.90
CA THR A 128 6.75 -14.62 -7.20
C THR A 128 6.92 -13.37 -8.07
N THR A 129 8.10 -13.19 -8.66
CA THR A 129 8.38 -12.10 -9.62
C THR A 129 7.44 -12.18 -10.81
N GLY A 130 7.20 -13.37 -11.38
CA GLY A 130 6.27 -13.54 -12.49
C GLY A 130 4.85 -13.08 -12.17
N LEU A 131 4.36 -13.30 -10.94
CA LEU A 131 3.05 -12.80 -10.51
C LEU A 131 3.01 -11.28 -10.40
N PHE A 132 4.05 -10.65 -9.85
CA PHE A 132 4.13 -9.17 -9.82
C PHE A 132 4.26 -8.59 -11.24
N SER A 133 5.01 -9.24 -12.13
CA SER A 133 5.11 -8.82 -13.53
C SER A 133 3.76 -8.89 -14.24
N LEU A 134 2.95 -9.92 -13.97
CA LEU A 134 1.59 -10.03 -14.51
C LEU A 134 0.70 -8.85 -14.06
N SER A 135 0.82 -8.42 -12.80
CA SER A 135 0.14 -7.21 -12.31
C SER A 135 0.56 -5.96 -13.08
N ILE A 136 1.85 -5.80 -13.40
CA ILE A 136 2.35 -4.66 -14.20
C ILE A 136 1.72 -4.69 -15.60
N VAL A 137 1.65 -5.86 -16.25
CA VAL A 137 1.02 -5.99 -17.59
C VAL A 137 -0.44 -5.52 -17.54
N GLY A 138 -1.19 -5.88 -16.50
CA GLY A 138 -2.58 -5.44 -16.33
C GLY A 138 -2.74 -3.93 -16.11
N ILE A 139 -1.70 -3.24 -15.63
CA ILE A 139 -1.70 -1.79 -15.36
C ILE A 139 -1.39 -0.98 -16.62
N VAL A 140 -0.66 -1.54 -17.60
CA VAL A 140 -0.25 -0.80 -18.81
C VAL A 140 -1.43 -0.21 -19.60
N PRO A 141 -2.54 -0.92 -19.86
CA PRO A 141 -3.68 -0.30 -20.55
C PRO A 141 -4.29 0.86 -19.78
N LEU A 142 -4.33 0.77 -18.44
CA LEU A 142 -4.82 1.83 -17.56
C LEU A 142 -3.96 3.10 -17.68
N THR A 143 -2.63 2.96 -17.71
CA THR A 143 -1.73 4.10 -17.82
C THR A 143 -1.84 4.79 -19.18
N VAL A 144 -1.98 4.01 -20.25
CA VAL A 144 -2.20 4.55 -21.61
C VAL A 144 -3.53 5.30 -21.67
N LEU A 145 -4.63 4.70 -21.21
CA LEU A 145 -5.95 5.35 -21.23
C LEU A 145 -5.98 6.65 -20.42
N MET A 146 -5.36 6.66 -19.24
CA MET A 146 -5.28 7.84 -18.38
C MET A 146 -4.44 8.96 -19.01
N TYR A 147 -3.28 8.60 -19.58
CA TYR A 147 -2.41 9.54 -20.28
C TYR A 147 -3.15 10.21 -21.45
N THR A 148 -3.85 9.40 -22.25
CA THR A 148 -4.67 9.90 -23.36
C THR A 148 -5.84 10.76 -22.86
N ALA A 149 -6.50 10.38 -21.77
CA ALA A 149 -7.60 11.16 -21.20
C ALA A 149 -7.15 12.57 -20.80
N PHE A 150 -6.03 12.72 -20.09
CA PHE A 150 -5.50 14.04 -19.71
C PHE A 150 -4.98 14.86 -20.90
N ASN A 151 -4.48 14.22 -21.95
CA ASN A 151 -4.01 14.92 -23.14
C ASN A 151 -5.13 15.39 -24.06
N THR A 152 -6.29 14.76 -24.02
CA THR A 152 -7.38 15.03 -24.98
C THR A 152 -8.55 15.79 -24.35
N SER A 153 -8.75 15.71 -23.04
CA SER A 153 -9.97 16.26 -22.40
C SER A 153 -10.10 17.78 -22.51
N GLU A 154 -8.99 18.52 -22.46
CA GLU A 154 -9.02 19.99 -22.61
C GLU A 154 -9.53 20.42 -24.01
N LEU A 155 -9.30 19.59 -25.03
CA LEU A 155 -9.69 19.87 -26.42
C LEU A 155 -11.19 19.67 -26.68
N LEU A 156 -11.93 19.07 -25.75
CA LEU A 156 -13.36 18.77 -25.94
C LEU A 156 -14.25 20.01 -25.93
N ARG A 157 -13.80 21.07 -25.25
CA ARG A 157 -14.53 22.35 -25.14
C ARG A 157 -13.54 23.50 -25.33
N PRO A 158 -13.13 23.82 -26.57
CA PRO A 158 -12.08 24.79 -26.82
C PRO A 158 -12.44 26.22 -26.37
N GLU A 159 -13.72 26.55 -26.33
CA GLU A 159 -14.22 27.86 -25.89
C GLU A 159 -14.47 27.94 -24.36
N PHE A 160 -14.34 26.82 -23.65
CA PHE A 160 -14.62 26.76 -22.23
C PHE A 160 -13.35 26.95 -21.41
N ASP A 161 -13.34 27.98 -20.57
CA ASP A 161 -12.24 28.22 -19.64
C ASP A 161 -12.33 27.28 -18.43
N TYR A 162 -11.61 26.15 -18.49
CA TYR A 162 -11.51 25.20 -17.40
C TYR A 162 -10.91 25.78 -16.10
N SER A 163 -10.14 26.88 -16.18
CA SER A 163 -9.58 27.52 -14.99
C SER A 163 -10.65 28.16 -14.11
N SER A 164 -11.79 28.56 -14.70
CA SER A 164 -12.95 29.10 -13.98
C SER A 164 -13.57 28.09 -12.99
N LEU A 165 -13.39 26.79 -13.24
CA LEU A 165 -13.84 25.71 -12.36
C LEU A 165 -12.87 25.45 -11.20
N TRP A 166 -11.66 26.02 -11.23
CA TRP A 166 -10.67 25.85 -10.18
C TRP A 166 -10.94 26.73 -8.94
N TYR A 167 -10.16 26.54 -7.87
CA TYR A 167 -10.31 27.31 -6.63
C TYR A 167 -10.12 28.81 -6.89
N LYS A 168 -11.08 29.63 -6.42
CA LYS A 168 -10.98 31.09 -6.53
C LYS A 168 -9.73 31.58 -5.80
N ASN A 169 -8.96 32.46 -6.45
CA ASN A 169 -7.69 33.02 -5.96
C ASN A 169 -6.51 32.06 -5.90
N ASP A 170 -6.62 30.89 -6.53
CA ASP A 170 -5.51 29.94 -6.68
C ASP A 170 -5.31 29.69 -8.18
N THR A 171 -4.14 30.01 -8.71
CA THR A 171 -3.83 29.83 -10.13
C THR A 171 -2.71 28.81 -10.26
N PRO A 172 -3.02 27.54 -10.55
CA PRO A 172 -1.99 26.52 -10.69
C PRO A 172 -1.16 26.81 -11.94
N THR A 173 0.13 26.48 -11.91
CA THR A 173 1.03 26.65 -13.06
C THR A 173 0.56 25.84 -14.26
N VAL A 174 0.07 24.62 -14.01
CA VAL A 174 -0.52 23.74 -15.01
C VAL A 174 -1.75 23.09 -14.38
N LEU A 175 -2.87 23.18 -15.09
CA LEU A 175 -4.12 22.52 -14.73
C LEU A 175 -4.33 21.31 -15.62
N LEU A 176 -4.38 20.12 -15.02
CA LEU A 176 -4.67 18.89 -15.73
C LEU A 176 -6.18 18.64 -15.69
N VAL A 177 -6.76 18.39 -16.86
CA VAL A 177 -8.21 18.28 -17.05
C VAL A 177 -8.56 16.86 -17.47
N ALA A 178 -9.52 16.26 -16.77
CA ALA A 178 -10.12 14.98 -17.14
C ALA A 178 -11.65 15.12 -17.14
N ASP A 179 -12.23 15.31 -18.34
CA ASP A 179 -13.66 15.54 -18.52
C ASP A 179 -14.37 14.21 -18.82
N ILE A 180 -15.44 13.89 -18.10
CA ILE A 180 -16.20 12.64 -18.30
C ILE A 180 -16.85 12.56 -19.67
N ARG A 181 -17.04 13.69 -20.35
CA ARG A 181 -17.55 13.74 -21.72
C ARG A 181 -16.57 13.05 -22.68
N SER A 182 -15.29 12.97 -22.33
CA SER A 182 -14.25 12.25 -23.08
C SER A 182 -14.54 10.74 -23.12
N PRO A 183 -14.55 10.11 -24.31
CA PRO A 183 -14.64 8.65 -24.40
C PRO A 183 -13.44 7.97 -23.72
N TYR A 184 -12.25 8.58 -23.75
CA TYR A 184 -11.06 8.04 -23.09
C TYR A 184 -11.20 8.02 -21.57
N GLN A 185 -11.82 9.04 -20.97
CA GLN A 185 -12.07 9.08 -19.54
C GLN A 185 -13.09 8.00 -19.12
N LYS A 186 -14.15 7.80 -19.90
CA LYS A 186 -15.13 6.72 -19.65
C LYS A 186 -14.49 5.34 -19.77
N LEU A 187 -13.68 5.11 -20.80
CA LEU A 187 -12.94 3.87 -21.01
C LEU A 187 -11.93 3.62 -19.88
N TYR A 188 -11.22 4.66 -19.43
CA TYR A 188 -10.34 4.59 -18.28
C TYR A 188 -11.09 4.13 -17.03
N PHE A 189 -12.23 4.75 -16.70
CA PHE A 189 -13.02 4.34 -15.53
C PHE A 189 -13.60 2.94 -15.66
N LEU A 190 -14.08 2.55 -16.84
CA LEU A 190 -14.56 1.19 -17.08
C LEU A 190 -13.45 0.16 -16.86
N TYR A 191 -12.27 0.40 -17.43
CA TYR A 191 -11.12 -0.49 -17.26
C TYR A 191 -10.67 -0.56 -15.80
N CYS A 192 -10.56 0.59 -15.12
CA CYS A 192 -10.26 0.65 -13.69
C CYS A 192 -11.25 -0.17 -12.86
N ALA A 193 -12.55 -0.05 -13.13
CA ALA A 193 -13.58 -0.78 -12.43
C ALA A 193 -13.43 -2.30 -12.63
N ILE A 194 -13.23 -2.76 -13.87
CA ILE A 194 -13.01 -4.18 -14.18
C ILE A 194 -11.73 -4.69 -13.51
N PHE A 195 -10.64 -3.95 -13.64
CA PHE A 195 -9.34 -4.32 -13.09
C PHE A 195 -9.36 -4.44 -11.57
N ILE A 196 -9.81 -3.38 -10.88
CA ILE A 196 -9.88 -3.36 -9.41
C ILE A 196 -10.86 -4.41 -8.90
N THR A 197 -12.04 -4.55 -9.52
CA THR A 197 -12.99 -5.61 -9.14
C THR A 197 -12.36 -6.99 -9.27
N SER A 198 -11.66 -7.27 -10.38
CA SER A 198 -10.97 -8.54 -10.59
C SER A 198 -9.89 -8.79 -9.54
N VAL A 199 -9.08 -7.77 -9.20
CA VAL A 199 -8.06 -7.82 -8.15
C VAL A 199 -8.66 -8.26 -6.81
N TYR A 200 -9.77 -7.63 -6.39
CA TYR A 200 -10.43 -7.95 -5.13
C TYR A 200 -11.15 -9.30 -5.15
N LEU A 201 -11.79 -9.68 -6.26
CA LEU A 201 -12.42 -10.99 -6.40
C LEU A 201 -11.38 -12.13 -6.31
N ILE A 202 -10.23 -12.00 -6.96
CA ILE A 202 -9.14 -12.97 -6.89
C ILE A 202 -8.59 -13.04 -5.46
N ALA A 203 -8.37 -11.89 -4.81
CA ALA A 203 -7.90 -11.85 -3.44
C ALA A 203 -8.90 -12.51 -2.47
N PHE A 204 -10.19 -12.21 -2.62
CA PHE A 204 -11.25 -12.81 -1.82
C PHE A 204 -11.35 -14.32 -2.05
N TYR A 205 -11.29 -14.78 -3.30
CA TYR A 205 -11.27 -16.19 -3.65
C TYR A 205 -10.11 -16.94 -2.98
N TYR A 206 -8.87 -16.47 -3.13
CA TYR A 206 -7.73 -17.14 -2.49
C TYR A 206 -7.73 -16.98 -0.96
N GLY A 207 -8.26 -15.89 -0.43
CA GLY A 207 -8.46 -15.68 1.00
C GLY A 207 -9.40 -16.72 1.60
N THR A 208 -10.58 -16.90 1.01
CA THR A 208 -11.57 -17.91 1.45
C THR A 208 -11.03 -19.34 1.32
N GLN A 209 -10.35 -19.64 0.21
CA GLN A 209 -9.72 -20.96 0.01
C GLN A 209 -8.59 -21.23 1.01
N THR A 210 -7.84 -20.20 1.43
CA THR A 210 -6.83 -20.33 2.49
C THR A 210 -7.48 -20.66 3.82
N LEU A 211 -8.58 -19.99 4.18
CA LEU A 211 -9.32 -20.25 5.41
C LEU A 211 -9.93 -21.65 5.43
N ALA A 212 -10.55 -22.08 4.34
CA ALA A 212 -11.10 -23.43 4.19
C ALA A 212 -10.01 -24.50 4.37
N THR A 213 -8.89 -24.36 3.66
CA THR A 213 -7.76 -25.30 3.77
C THR A 213 -7.17 -25.34 5.18
N LEU A 214 -7.13 -24.19 5.88
CA LEU A 214 -6.65 -24.12 7.25
C LEU A 214 -7.58 -24.84 8.23
N HIS A 215 -8.89 -24.71 8.01
CA HIS A 215 -9.91 -25.39 8.82
C HIS A 215 -9.82 -26.91 8.64
N ASP A 216 -9.74 -27.40 7.40
CA ASP A 216 -9.67 -28.83 7.10
C ASP A 216 -8.41 -29.48 7.67
N LYS A 217 -7.28 -28.79 7.57
CA LYS A 217 -6.00 -29.28 8.09
C LYS A 217 -5.79 -28.98 9.58
N SER A 218 -6.77 -28.39 10.27
CA SER A 218 -6.60 -27.88 11.64
C SER A 218 -6.23 -28.93 12.69
N ARG A 219 -6.54 -30.21 12.44
CA ARG A 219 -6.20 -31.34 13.31
C ARG A 219 -4.80 -31.92 13.09
N VAL A 220 -4.25 -31.75 11.88
CA VAL A 220 -2.95 -32.31 11.47
C VAL A 220 -1.83 -31.26 11.55
N VAL A 221 -2.20 -29.99 11.44
CA VAL A 221 -1.25 -28.87 11.43
C VAL A 221 -0.82 -28.52 12.84
N SER A 222 0.50 -28.37 13.03
CA SER A 222 1.07 -27.97 14.34
C SER A 222 0.43 -26.69 14.89
N THR A 223 0.33 -26.60 16.22
CA THR A 223 -0.16 -25.39 16.92
C THR A 223 0.60 -24.12 16.51
N LYS A 224 1.91 -24.26 16.26
CA LYS A 224 2.77 -23.19 15.73
C LYS A 224 2.32 -22.71 14.36
N THR A 225 2.10 -23.62 13.41
CA THR A 225 1.63 -23.28 12.06
C THR A 225 0.22 -22.70 12.09
N LYS A 226 -0.68 -23.21 12.93
CA LYS A 226 -2.03 -22.68 13.13
C LYS A 226 -2.00 -21.22 13.59
N ARG A 227 -1.13 -20.88 14.54
CA ARG A 227 -0.94 -19.49 15.02
C ARG A 227 -0.43 -18.56 13.93
N ILE A 228 0.56 -19.01 13.14
CA ILE A 228 1.11 -18.23 12.02
C ILE A 228 0.01 -17.94 10.98
N GLN A 229 -0.76 -18.95 10.60
CA GLN A 229 -1.82 -18.82 9.61
C GLN A 229 -2.98 -17.93 10.09
N SER A 230 -3.34 -17.98 11.37
CA SER A 230 -4.32 -17.06 11.96
C SER A 230 -3.85 -15.60 11.90
N GLN A 231 -2.57 -15.32 12.22
CA GLN A 231 -1.99 -13.99 12.09
C GLN A 231 -1.99 -13.50 10.64
N LEU A 232 -1.62 -14.36 9.69
CA LEU A 232 -1.66 -14.06 8.26
C LEU A 232 -3.10 -13.83 7.76
N SER A 233 -4.09 -14.54 8.29
CA SER A 233 -5.49 -14.37 7.90
C SER A 233 -6.06 -13.05 8.42
N MET A 234 -5.79 -12.71 9.69
CA MET A 234 -6.14 -11.41 10.25
C MET A 234 -5.45 -10.27 9.47
N TYR A 235 -4.18 -10.45 9.11
CA TYR A 235 -3.47 -9.52 8.24
C TYR A 235 -4.17 -9.31 6.90
N LEU A 236 -4.55 -10.40 6.19
CA LEU A 236 -5.25 -10.29 4.91
C LEU A 236 -6.58 -9.56 5.05
N PHE A 237 -7.33 -9.85 6.10
CA PHE A 237 -8.60 -9.18 6.35
C PHE A 237 -8.41 -7.68 6.56
N CYS A 238 -7.50 -7.28 7.46
CA CYS A 238 -7.19 -5.87 7.69
C CYS A 238 -6.61 -5.19 6.45
N GLN A 239 -5.76 -5.89 5.70
CA GLN A 239 -5.14 -5.39 4.46
C GLN A 239 -6.16 -5.26 3.33
N GLY A 240 -7.24 -6.04 3.31
CA GLY A 240 -8.36 -5.83 2.39
C GLY A 240 -9.23 -4.65 2.80
N LEU A 241 -9.44 -4.45 4.11
CA LEU A 241 -10.31 -3.40 4.63
C LEU A 241 -9.69 -2.00 4.51
N ILE A 242 -8.39 -1.86 4.77
CA ILE A 242 -7.71 -0.54 4.72
C ILE A 242 -7.89 0.11 3.34
N PRO A 243 -7.48 -0.51 2.22
CA PRO A 243 -7.69 0.04 0.88
C PRO A 243 -9.15 0.22 0.48
N LEU A 244 -10.07 -0.61 0.99
CA LEU A 244 -11.48 -0.44 0.72
C LEU A 244 -11.99 0.91 1.25
N LEU A 245 -11.52 1.30 2.44
CA LEU A 245 -11.90 2.55 3.10
C LEU A 245 -11.07 3.75 2.62
N THR A 246 -9.77 3.58 2.44
CA THR A 246 -8.86 4.69 2.09
C THR A 246 -8.73 4.92 0.60
N ALA A 247 -9.18 3.98 -0.23
CA ALA A 247 -9.05 4.09 -1.66
C ALA A 247 -10.35 3.85 -2.41
N VAL A 248 -10.92 2.64 -2.34
CA VAL A 248 -12.09 2.25 -3.15
C VAL A 248 -13.29 3.15 -2.86
N GLY A 249 -13.62 3.39 -1.60
CA GLY A 249 -14.71 4.29 -1.20
C GLY A 249 -14.54 5.71 -1.77
N PRO A 250 -13.42 6.41 -1.47
CA PRO A 250 -13.12 7.72 -2.03
C PRO A 250 -13.12 7.76 -3.57
N THR A 251 -12.51 6.76 -4.23
CA THR A 251 -12.50 6.67 -5.69
C THR A 251 -13.91 6.49 -6.26
N LEU A 252 -14.74 5.63 -5.67
CA LEU A 252 -16.14 5.48 -6.10
C LEU A 252 -16.91 6.79 -5.96
N GLY A 253 -16.70 7.53 -4.86
CA GLY A 253 -17.27 8.87 -4.69
C GLY A 253 -16.87 9.82 -5.82
N LEU A 254 -15.59 9.87 -6.19
CA LEU A 254 -15.09 10.67 -7.31
C LEU A 254 -15.71 10.24 -8.65
N VAL A 255 -15.74 8.94 -8.94
CA VAL A 255 -16.28 8.39 -10.19
C VAL A 255 -17.76 8.70 -10.32
N LEU A 256 -18.56 8.38 -9.29
CA LEU A 256 -20.00 8.67 -9.28
C LEU A 256 -20.25 10.17 -9.37
N GLY A 257 -19.48 10.98 -8.63
CA GLY A 257 -19.57 12.43 -8.72
C GLY A 257 -19.33 12.93 -10.15
N GLN A 258 -18.37 12.33 -10.86
CA GLN A 258 -18.05 12.74 -12.21
C GLN A 258 -19.13 12.29 -13.22
N PHE A 259 -19.65 11.07 -13.12
CA PHE A 259 -20.70 10.56 -14.00
C PHE A 259 -22.05 11.25 -13.83
N PHE A 260 -22.40 11.63 -12.59
CA PHE A 260 -23.65 12.32 -12.28
C PHE A 260 -23.53 13.85 -12.26
N ASN A 261 -22.37 14.40 -12.66
CA ASN A 261 -22.06 15.83 -12.64
C ASN A 261 -22.30 16.47 -11.25
N LEU A 262 -21.98 15.75 -10.18
CA LEU A 262 -22.05 16.26 -8.82
C LEU A 262 -20.83 17.15 -8.53
N ASN A 263 -21.10 18.31 -7.95
CA ASN A 263 -20.05 19.24 -7.52
C ASN A 263 -19.52 18.81 -6.15
N LEU A 264 -18.50 17.95 -6.15
CA LEU A 264 -17.80 17.59 -4.91
C LEU A 264 -16.86 18.71 -4.46
N GLY A 265 -16.45 19.62 -5.36
CA GLY A 265 -15.58 20.74 -5.04
C GLY A 265 -14.31 20.28 -4.31
N SER A 266 -14.10 20.82 -3.10
CA SER A 266 -12.95 20.49 -2.24
C SER A 266 -12.96 19.07 -1.66
N LEU A 267 -14.11 18.39 -1.61
CA LEU A 267 -14.18 17.00 -1.14
C LEU A 267 -13.39 16.07 -2.06
N ALA A 268 -13.24 16.42 -3.34
CA ALA A 268 -12.40 15.67 -4.26
C ALA A 268 -10.92 15.69 -3.84
N ALA A 269 -10.42 16.82 -3.31
CA ALA A 269 -9.07 16.88 -2.75
C ALA A 269 -8.94 15.91 -1.58
N LEU A 270 -9.89 15.91 -0.63
CA LEU A 270 -9.86 15.00 0.52
C LEU A 270 -9.86 13.52 0.09
N CYS A 271 -10.62 13.17 -0.94
CA CYS A 271 -10.64 11.81 -1.48
C CYS A 271 -9.26 11.38 -2.01
N VAL A 272 -8.56 12.27 -2.73
CA VAL A 272 -7.21 12.01 -3.25
C VAL A 272 -6.19 11.94 -2.10
N LEU A 273 -6.34 12.79 -1.08
CA LEU A 273 -5.46 12.78 0.10
C LEU A 273 -5.54 11.47 0.89
N CYS A 274 -6.65 10.72 0.82
CA CYS A 274 -6.73 9.41 1.47
C CYS A 274 -5.70 8.41 0.90
N TYR A 275 -5.30 8.56 -0.36
CA TYR A 275 -4.37 7.63 -1.00
C TYR A 275 -2.95 7.72 -0.42
N SER A 276 -2.52 8.91 0.01
CA SER A 276 -1.17 9.13 0.56
C SER A 276 -0.94 8.39 1.88
N TRP A 277 -2.01 7.96 2.56
CA TRP A 277 -1.93 7.21 3.82
C TRP A 277 -1.72 5.71 3.63
N ILE A 278 -1.97 5.17 2.43
CA ILE A 278 -1.90 3.72 2.16
C ILE A 278 -0.54 3.13 2.51
N PRO A 279 0.60 3.70 2.08
CA PRO A 279 1.92 3.10 2.33
C PRO A 279 2.24 3.05 3.82
N PHE A 280 1.91 4.11 4.56
CA PHE A 280 2.07 4.14 6.02
C PHE A 280 1.22 3.07 6.70
N LEU A 281 -0.08 2.99 6.36
CA LEU A 281 -1.00 2.03 6.97
C LEU A 281 -0.60 0.58 6.65
N ASN A 282 -0.19 0.30 5.42
CA ASN A 282 0.34 -1.01 5.00
C ASN A 282 1.60 -1.37 5.81
N GLY A 283 2.53 -0.44 5.94
CA GLY A 283 3.75 -0.61 6.71
C GLY A 283 3.48 -0.90 8.19
N LEU A 284 2.65 -0.06 8.82
CA LEU A 284 2.28 -0.15 10.22
C LEU A 284 1.53 -1.46 10.52
N LEU A 285 0.54 -1.82 9.70
CA LEU A 285 -0.22 -3.06 9.85
C LEU A 285 0.73 -4.27 9.80
N THR A 286 1.67 -4.28 8.86
CA THR A 286 2.64 -5.35 8.70
C THR A 286 3.53 -5.50 9.95
N ILE A 287 4.02 -4.38 10.51
CA ILE A 287 4.83 -4.39 11.73
C ILE A 287 4.02 -4.90 12.93
N VAL A 288 2.78 -4.43 13.11
CA VAL A 288 1.94 -4.76 14.27
C VAL A 288 1.50 -6.22 14.25
N VAL A 289 1.06 -6.73 13.09
CA VAL A 289 0.47 -8.06 13.00
C VAL A 289 1.55 -9.16 13.03
N ILE A 290 2.70 -8.94 12.39
CA ILE A 290 3.75 -9.96 12.27
C ILE A 290 4.58 -9.99 13.57
N ALA A 291 4.42 -11.08 14.33
CA ALA A 291 4.99 -11.21 15.67
C ALA A 291 6.52 -10.97 15.75
N PRO A 292 7.38 -11.53 14.86
CA PRO A 292 8.81 -11.21 14.86
C PRO A 292 9.12 -9.70 14.76
N TYR A 293 8.34 -8.96 13.95
CA TYR A 293 8.58 -7.55 13.68
C TYR A 293 8.17 -6.69 14.88
N ARG A 294 6.94 -6.83 15.39
CA ARG A 294 6.54 -6.10 16.61
C ARG A 294 7.42 -6.43 17.81
N ASN A 295 7.86 -7.68 17.97
CA ASN A 295 8.70 -8.07 19.09
C ASN A 295 10.10 -7.44 18.99
N ALA A 296 10.64 -7.29 17.78
CA ALA A 296 11.89 -6.56 17.57
C ALA A 296 11.74 -5.08 17.92
N VAL A 297 10.69 -4.42 17.41
CA VAL A 297 10.42 -3.00 17.71
C VAL A 297 10.21 -2.79 19.23
N CYS A 298 9.42 -3.63 19.89
CA CYS A 298 9.22 -3.56 21.33
C CYS A 298 10.52 -3.75 22.13
N ARG A 299 11.44 -4.61 21.66
CA ARG A 299 12.76 -4.80 22.29
C ARG A 299 13.68 -3.58 22.10
N TRP A 300 13.59 -2.88 20.98
CA TRP A 300 14.36 -1.66 20.75
C TRP A 300 13.86 -0.51 21.61
N ILE A 301 12.54 -0.39 21.80
CA ILE A 301 11.93 0.64 22.66
C ILE A 301 12.17 0.34 24.14
N LYS A 302 12.03 -0.93 24.56
CA LYS A 302 12.35 -1.37 25.93
C LYS A 302 13.86 -1.56 26.05
N LYS A 303 14.62 -0.49 26.32
CA LYS A 303 16.07 -0.56 26.63
C LYS A 303 16.38 -1.80 27.50
N PRO A 304 17.46 -2.55 27.25
CA PRO A 304 17.86 -3.60 28.17
C PRO A 304 18.10 -2.94 29.54
N LYS A 305 17.33 -3.35 30.56
CA LYS A 305 17.73 -3.11 31.94
C LYS A 305 19.15 -3.66 32.04
N SER A 306 20.10 -2.77 32.33
CA SER A 306 21.50 -3.12 32.59
C SER A 306 21.49 -4.39 33.45
N ARG A 307 22.14 -5.46 32.97
CA ARG A 307 22.49 -6.57 33.83
C ARG A 307 23.40 -5.98 34.90
N THR A 308 22.83 -5.55 36.02
CA THR A 308 23.57 -5.38 37.25
C THR A 308 24.19 -6.74 37.51
N HIS A 309 25.48 -6.86 37.19
CA HIS A 309 26.32 -7.94 37.68
C HIS A 309 26.31 -7.80 39.20
N SER A 310 25.37 -8.49 39.86
CA SER A 310 25.51 -8.85 41.25
C SER A 310 26.71 -9.80 41.30
N LEU A 311 27.90 -9.23 41.48
CA LEU A 311 29.08 -9.91 41.98
C LEU A 311 28.68 -10.52 43.31
N THR A 312 28.17 -11.75 43.26
CA THR A 312 28.04 -12.58 44.46
C THR A 312 29.42 -13.18 44.65
N THR A 313 30.22 -12.50 45.47
CA THR A 313 31.38 -13.06 46.15
C THR A 313 30.91 -14.25 46.97
N SER A 314 31.01 -15.46 46.41
CA SER A 314 31.00 -16.69 47.21
C SER A 314 32.44 -17.05 47.51
N SER A 315 32.94 -16.53 48.63
CA SER A 315 34.12 -17.05 49.31
C SER A 315 33.79 -18.36 50.02
N SER A 316 34.78 -19.26 50.02
CA SER A 316 35.03 -20.34 50.98
C SER A 316 33.98 -21.43 51.21
N GLY A 317 34.36 -22.66 50.86
CA GLY A 317 33.69 -23.88 51.29
C GLY A 317 34.44 -25.14 50.83
N ASN A 318 35.67 -25.31 51.33
CA ASN A 318 36.51 -26.48 51.17
C ASN A 318 35.77 -27.74 51.72
N GLY A 319 35.67 -28.82 50.93
CA GLY A 319 34.93 -30.02 51.31
C GLY A 319 35.20 -31.21 50.38
N THR A 320 36.37 -31.82 50.56
CA THR A 320 36.74 -33.19 50.20
C THR A 320 35.59 -34.22 50.34
N ARG A 321 35.38 -35.12 49.36
CA ARG A 321 35.78 -36.56 49.39
C ARG A 321 35.07 -37.44 48.33
N SER A 322 35.90 -38.25 47.67
CA SER A 322 35.74 -39.68 47.29
C SER A 322 34.55 -40.17 46.44
N SER A 323 34.92 -40.61 45.22
CA SER A 323 34.65 -41.93 44.63
C SER A 323 33.45 -42.75 45.12
N PHE A 324 32.60 -43.21 44.18
CA PHE A 324 32.42 -44.65 43.99
C PHE A 324 31.80 -44.97 42.62
N SER A 325 32.26 -46.10 42.08
CA SER A 325 31.87 -46.74 40.84
C SER A 325 30.44 -47.29 40.87
N ARG A 326 29.89 -47.59 39.68
CA ARG A 326 29.57 -48.94 39.17
C ARG A 326 28.16 -49.06 38.56
N TYR A 327 28.18 -49.72 37.40
CA TYR A 327 27.11 -50.30 36.56
C TYR A 327 26.27 -49.36 35.71
#